data_AF-A0A9W6V5N9-F1
#
_entry.id   AF-A0A9W6V5N9-F1
#
_cell.length_a   1.000
_cell.length_b   1.000
_cell.length_c   1.000
_cell.angle_alpha   90.00
_cell.angle_beta   90.00
_cell.angle_gamma   90.00
#
_symmetry.space_group_name_H-M   'P 1'
#
loop_
_entity.id
_entity.type
_entity.pdbx_description
1 polymer ?
#
loop_
_entity_poly.entity_id
_entity_poly.type
_entity_poly.pdbx_seq_one_letter_code
_entity_poly.pdbx_strand_id
1 'polypeptide(L)'
;MGLRTTYIGKAEIQELLGTNSFGMWRLPRQHGDFPTPETDIHYGPFDKKPDGPVWDAHDVYRWAARTPEFQHRGAVLLRPLPGQRQPGSFLGHQDTAHGPATDWHTGIGVIRMLHTSESHAAAAMAADLAQEHNREIVTVCSLYGDLNPVTGPALVAADTAQPRIEYEASWARIVKLTGQPLPWWPDHLRRFEVTSLWQPGTPAVIAEVPATPREKTLRRVAANTAFSQAALTALTTMADDLRNDRVQSVVHDIKTYGDHIATPGRLVIAATHDTRNHPIPLVKDEALLRQGWEEITRSTEPDAVEALDIVLGRQPKLLPFGRFTQLPVTDHPVVERWTRRLSLCDPTAGHATLAEGKTVDAFFADPLTDMPVVRTKDDDESHARWLFYAPLALPAGRGELASIVLYGTVWITTTDGFVHPAPCTPGEHLWWGNAGGELPRELSHVVNILLDDLSARITLNDYWNSAPDGLTTLFNDNHKQGTELTRAALLHARITPKPRR
;
A
#
# COMPACT_ATOMS: atom_id res chain seq x y z
N MET A 1 5.57 -7.49 10.20
CA MET A 1 5.14 -6.81 11.44
C MET A 1 4.69 -7.94 12.36
N GLY A 2 5.23 -8.05 13.58
CA GLY A 2 5.01 -9.22 14.45
C GLY A 2 3.76 -9.12 15.31
N LEU A 3 3.49 -10.17 16.10
CA LEU A 3 2.53 -10.12 17.23
C LEU A 3 2.75 -8.82 18.01
N ARG A 4 1.69 -8.02 18.23
CA ARG A 4 1.82 -6.83 19.07
C ARG A 4 2.02 -7.30 20.50
N THR A 5 3.21 -7.03 21.05
CA THR A 5 3.48 -7.31 22.46
C THR A 5 2.47 -6.56 23.33
N THR A 6 1.63 -7.30 24.05
CA THR A 6 0.83 -6.74 25.15
C THR A 6 1.70 -6.78 26.39
N TYR A 7 2.11 -5.62 26.90
CA TYR A 7 2.81 -5.55 28.16
C TYR A 7 1.81 -5.57 29.32
N ILE A 8 2.05 -6.45 30.29
CA ILE A 8 1.22 -6.58 31.50
C ILE A 8 2.03 -6.27 32.75
N GLY A 9 1.40 -5.57 33.68
CA GLY A 9 1.95 -5.24 34.98
C GLY A 9 1.82 -6.38 35.99
N LYS A 10 2.39 -6.16 37.17
CA LYS A 10 2.39 -7.14 38.26
C LYS A 10 0.99 -7.62 38.66
N ALA A 11 0.01 -6.73 38.71
CA ALA A 11 -1.37 -7.07 39.10
C ALA A 11 -2.05 -7.98 38.06
N GLU A 12 -1.81 -7.73 36.78
CA GLU A 12 -2.37 -8.53 35.68
C GLU A 12 -1.74 -9.92 35.63
N ILE A 13 -0.44 -10.06 35.94
CA ILE A 13 0.20 -11.38 36.10
C ILE A 13 -0.41 -12.16 37.27
N GLN A 14 -0.68 -11.47 38.39
CA GLN A 14 -1.32 -12.09 39.55
C GLN A 14 -2.70 -12.63 39.19
N GLU A 15 -3.49 -11.85 38.46
CA GLU A 15 -4.80 -12.27 37.96
C GLU A 15 -4.68 -13.46 37.00
N LEU A 16 -3.83 -13.34 35.98
CA LEU A 16 -3.59 -14.36 34.96
C LEU A 16 -3.20 -15.70 35.60
N LEU A 17 -2.19 -15.68 36.49
CA LEU A 17 -1.65 -16.89 37.13
C LEU A 17 -2.42 -17.31 38.39
N GLY A 18 -3.31 -16.47 38.92
CA GLY A 18 -4.06 -16.73 40.15
C GLY A 18 -3.17 -16.73 41.39
N THR A 19 -2.14 -15.89 41.37
CA THR A 19 -1.18 -15.78 42.46
C THR A 19 -1.41 -14.50 43.24
N ASN A 20 -1.01 -14.48 44.51
CA ASN A 20 -1.00 -13.26 45.30
C ASN A 20 0.38 -12.56 45.22
N SER A 21 0.51 -11.39 45.84
CA SER A 21 1.76 -10.62 45.88
C SER A 21 2.98 -11.38 46.41
N PHE A 22 2.78 -12.33 47.31
CA PHE A 22 3.85 -13.16 47.85
C PHE A 22 4.24 -14.30 46.89
N GLY A 23 3.26 -14.91 46.23
CA GLY A 23 3.47 -15.91 45.17
C GLY A 23 4.25 -15.31 44.00
N MET A 24 3.89 -14.10 43.56
CA MET A 24 4.57 -13.40 42.47
C MET A 24 6.09 -13.21 42.74
N TRP A 25 6.47 -12.84 43.95
CA TRP A 25 7.88 -12.68 44.31
C TRP A 25 8.68 -13.99 44.35
N ARG A 26 7.99 -15.12 44.54
CA ARG A 26 8.60 -16.46 44.53
C ARG A 26 8.76 -17.03 43.12
N LEU A 27 7.99 -16.58 42.13
CA LEU A 27 8.00 -17.15 40.78
C LEU A 27 9.42 -17.24 40.17
N PRO A 28 10.25 -16.19 40.13
CA PRO A 28 11.59 -16.28 39.56
C PRO A 28 12.57 -17.15 40.38
N ARG A 29 12.25 -17.41 41.66
CA ARG A 29 13.08 -18.23 42.55
C ARG A 29 12.72 -19.71 42.48
N GLN A 30 11.44 -20.00 42.29
CA GLN A 30 10.91 -21.36 42.17
C GLN A 30 11.05 -21.86 40.72
N HIS A 31 10.95 -20.96 39.76
CA HIS A 31 11.05 -21.24 38.33
C HIS A 31 12.11 -20.34 37.72
N GLY A 32 13.33 -20.87 37.56
CA GLY A 32 14.46 -20.13 37.00
C GLY A 32 14.28 -19.72 35.53
N ASP A 33 13.25 -20.24 34.86
CA ASP A 33 12.85 -19.93 33.49
C ASP A 33 11.65 -18.98 33.40
N PHE A 34 11.17 -18.42 34.52
CA PHE A 34 10.11 -17.42 34.52
C PHE A 34 10.54 -16.17 33.72
N PRO A 35 9.69 -15.63 32.83
CA PRO A 35 10.04 -14.47 32.01
C PRO A 35 10.56 -13.29 32.83
N THR A 36 11.67 -12.71 32.37
CA THR A 36 12.22 -11.49 32.96
C THR A 36 11.35 -10.29 32.58
N PRO A 37 11.21 -9.29 33.47
CA PRO A 37 10.52 -8.05 33.12
C PRO A 37 11.28 -7.32 31.99
N GLU A 38 10.53 -6.69 31.10
CA GLU A 38 11.09 -6.01 29.93
C GLU A 38 11.77 -4.70 30.33
N THR A 39 12.93 -4.43 29.72
CA THR A 39 13.74 -3.24 30.03
C THR A 39 13.77 -2.22 28.91
N ASP A 40 13.51 -2.63 27.67
CA ASP A 40 13.47 -1.76 26.48
C ASP A 40 12.09 -1.84 25.81
N ILE A 41 11.17 -1.01 26.29
CA ILE A 41 9.78 -1.01 25.85
C ILE A 41 9.61 0.11 24.82
N HIS A 42 9.33 -0.26 23.57
CA HIS A 42 8.94 0.69 22.53
C HIS A 42 7.48 1.13 22.75
N TYR A 43 7.29 2.27 23.44
CA TYR A 43 5.98 2.90 23.58
C TYR A 43 5.57 3.63 22.30
N GLY A 44 4.29 3.57 21.94
CA GLY A 44 3.73 4.55 21.02
C GLY A 44 3.77 5.95 21.67
N PRO A 45 3.84 7.04 20.88
CA PRO A 45 3.96 8.42 21.42
C PRO A 45 2.81 8.87 22.34
N PHE A 46 1.74 8.06 22.46
CA PHE A 46 0.56 8.35 23.27
C PHE A 46 0.31 7.35 24.42
N ASP A 47 1.18 6.35 24.59
CA ASP A 47 1.03 5.36 25.66
C ASP A 47 1.59 5.91 26.98
N LYS A 48 0.82 5.81 28.07
CA LYS A 48 1.34 6.14 29.40
C LYS A 48 2.40 5.15 29.80
N LYS A 49 3.57 5.66 30.22
CA LYS A 49 4.63 4.83 30.81
C LYS A 49 4.05 4.11 32.05
N PRO A 50 4.16 2.78 32.14
CA PRO A 50 3.69 2.01 33.29
C PRO A 50 4.51 2.32 34.54
N ASP A 51 3.82 2.37 35.68
CA ASP A 51 4.44 2.51 36.99
C ASP A 51 4.97 1.14 37.48
N GLY A 52 6.23 0.84 37.14
CA GLY A 52 6.94 -0.36 37.63
C GLY A 52 7.32 -1.36 36.52
N PRO A 53 7.83 -2.55 36.89
CA PRO A 53 8.21 -3.57 35.92
C PRO A 53 6.98 -4.11 35.19
N VAL A 54 7.13 -4.34 33.89
CA VAL A 54 6.14 -5.00 33.05
C VAL A 54 6.76 -6.20 32.36
N TRP A 55 5.92 -7.13 31.95
CA TRP A 55 6.31 -8.35 31.25
C TRP A 55 5.58 -8.43 29.92
N ASP A 56 6.20 -9.09 28.94
CA ASP A 56 5.48 -9.52 27.75
C ASP A 56 4.42 -10.57 28.16
N ALA A 57 3.14 -10.23 27.95
CA ALA A 57 2.03 -11.12 28.26
C ALA A 57 2.09 -12.43 27.46
N HIS A 58 2.58 -12.39 26.22
CA HIS A 58 2.78 -13.57 25.38
C HIS A 58 3.73 -14.56 26.07
N ASP A 59 4.88 -14.07 26.55
CA ASP A 59 5.90 -14.90 27.17
C ASP A 59 5.42 -15.50 28.49
N VAL A 60 4.74 -14.71 29.33
CA VAL A 60 4.15 -15.21 30.58
C VAL A 60 3.07 -16.26 30.29
N TYR A 61 2.22 -16.03 29.29
CA TYR A 61 1.14 -16.94 28.94
C TYR A 61 1.64 -18.27 28.34
N ARG A 62 2.70 -18.20 27.53
CA ARG A 62 3.43 -19.35 26.97
C ARG A 62 4.17 -20.14 28.04
N TRP A 63 4.83 -19.45 28.97
CA TRP A 63 5.51 -20.08 30.12
C TRP A 63 4.50 -20.80 31.02
N ALA A 64 3.37 -20.16 31.32
CA ALA A 64 2.31 -20.76 32.13
C ALA A 64 1.81 -22.08 31.52
N ALA A 65 1.69 -22.15 30.19
CA ALA A 65 1.22 -23.36 29.49
C ALA A 65 2.17 -24.57 29.62
N ARG A 66 3.44 -24.33 29.99
CA ARG A 66 4.48 -25.37 30.14
C ARG A 66 4.79 -25.70 31.59
N THR A 67 4.33 -24.88 32.53
CA THR A 67 4.58 -25.04 33.96
C THR A 67 3.41 -25.79 34.60
N PRO A 68 3.61 -27.00 35.17
CA PRO A 68 2.51 -27.85 35.66
C PRO A 68 1.51 -27.16 36.59
N GLU A 69 2.00 -26.30 37.49
CA GLU A 69 1.16 -25.56 38.46
C GLU A 69 0.24 -24.54 37.78
N PHE A 70 0.68 -23.92 36.69
CA PHE A 70 -0.02 -22.85 35.97
C PHE A 70 -0.60 -23.30 34.62
N GLN A 71 -0.43 -24.57 34.26
CA GLN A 71 -0.76 -25.10 32.92
C GLN A 71 -2.20 -24.80 32.51
N HIS A 72 -3.16 -24.93 33.44
CA HIS A 72 -4.59 -24.67 33.20
C HIS A 72 -4.92 -23.19 32.94
N ARG A 73 -3.98 -22.28 33.22
CA ARG A 73 -4.09 -20.83 33.03
C ARG A 73 -3.23 -20.29 31.88
N GLY A 74 -2.37 -21.09 31.28
CA GLY A 74 -1.57 -20.69 30.13
C GLY A 74 -2.27 -20.93 28.79
N ALA A 75 -1.65 -20.49 27.69
CA ALA A 75 -2.13 -20.68 26.32
C ALA A 75 -2.61 -22.10 26.01
N VAL A 76 -3.89 -22.26 25.68
CA VAL A 76 -4.59 -23.55 25.52
C VAL A 76 -3.90 -24.43 24.49
N LEU A 77 -3.58 -23.90 23.30
CA LEU A 77 -2.89 -24.67 22.26
C LEU A 77 -1.39 -24.82 22.52
N LEU A 78 -0.85 -24.41 23.67
CA LEU A 78 0.55 -24.68 24.03
C LEU A 78 0.68 -25.75 25.14
N ARG A 79 -0.38 -26.01 25.92
CA ARG A 79 -0.45 -27.03 26.99
C ARG A 79 -0.28 -28.45 26.46
N PRO A 80 0.36 -29.41 27.13
CA PRO A 80 0.37 -30.83 26.74
C PRO A 80 -0.99 -31.37 26.21
N LEU A 81 -0.97 -32.11 25.09
CA LEU A 81 -2.19 -32.69 24.50
C LEU A 81 -2.78 -33.79 25.40
N PRO A 82 -4.11 -34.01 25.39
CA PRO A 82 -4.74 -35.13 26.08
C PRO A 82 -4.17 -36.50 25.62
N GLY A 83 -4.11 -37.45 26.55
CA GLY A 83 -3.53 -38.79 26.32
C GLY A 83 -4.37 -39.70 25.41
N GLN A 84 -5.69 -39.70 25.56
CA GLN A 84 -6.62 -40.34 24.61
C GLN A 84 -7.03 -39.32 23.55
N ARG A 85 -6.76 -39.64 22.27
CA ARG A 85 -7.06 -38.78 21.13
C ARG A 85 -8.20 -39.38 20.34
N GLN A 86 -9.42 -38.86 20.53
CA GLN A 86 -10.45 -39.03 19.52
C GLN A 86 -10.22 -37.98 18.43
N PRO A 87 -10.28 -38.35 17.14
CA PRO A 87 -10.25 -37.37 16.06
C PRO A 87 -11.37 -36.35 16.28
N GLY A 88 -11.03 -35.07 16.17
CA GLY A 88 -12.03 -34.01 16.18
C GLY A 88 -13.00 -34.12 14.99
N SER A 89 -14.07 -33.35 15.04
CA SER A 89 -15.06 -33.27 13.96
C SER A 89 -15.23 -31.85 13.47
N PHE A 90 -15.46 -31.71 12.17
CA PHE A 90 -15.83 -30.44 11.55
C PHE A 90 -17.30 -30.14 11.88
N LEU A 91 -17.55 -28.96 12.44
CA LEU A 91 -18.89 -28.53 12.86
C LEU A 91 -19.60 -27.66 11.82
N GLY A 92 -18.87 -27.12 10.85
CA GLY A 92 -19.43 -26.29 9.80
C GLY A 92 -18.73 -24.94 9.66
N HIS A 93 -19.38 -24.09 8.86
CA HIS A 93 -18.92 -22.74 8.53
C HIS A 93 -19.73 -21.70 9.30
N GLN A 94 -19.10 -20.57 9.60
CA GLN A 94 -19.73 -19.43 10.24
C GLN A 94 -19.39 -18.16 9.47
N ASP A 95 -20.36 -17.27 9.32
CA ASP A 95 -20.12 -15.91 8.88
C ASP A 95 -20.02 -15.03 10.12
N THR A 96 -18.89 -14.38 10.31
CA THR A 96 -18.61 -13.59 11.52
C THR A 96 -18.27 -12.16 11.15
N ALA A 97 -18.35 -11.25 12.12
CA ALA A 97 -17.95 -9.85 11.91
C ALA A 97 -16.47 -9.69 11.51
N HIS A 98 -15.62 -10.70 11.79
CA HIS A 98 -14.18 -10.71 11.52
C HIS A 98 -13.80 -11.55 10.30
N GLY A 99 -14.79 -11.94 9.49
CA GLY A 99 -14.63 -12.76 8.29
C GLY A 99 -15.17 -14.19 8.43
N PRO A 100 -15.09 -15.00 7.36
CA PRO A 100 -15.59 -16.37 7.38
C PRO A 100 -14.75 -17.27 8.29
N ALA A 101 -15.42 -18.20 8.96
CA ALA A 101 -14.79 -19.10 9.90
C ALA A 101 -15.21 -20.55 9.69
N THR A 102 -14.38 -21.48 10.18
CA THR A 102 -14.72 -22.89 10.33
C THR A 102 -14.58 -23.32 11.78
N ASP A 103 -15.56 -24.07 12.29
CA ASP A 103 -15.55 -24.57 13.66
C ASP A 103 -15.19 -26.05 13.71
N TRP A 104 -14.35 -26.40 14.68
CA TRP A 104 -13.78 -27.73 14.83
C TRP A 104 -13.94 -28.19 16.27
N HIS A 105 -14.74 -29.24 16.49
CA HIS A 105 -14.83 -29.88 17.79
C HIS A 105 -13.57 -30.71 18.04
N THR A 106 -12.92 -30.52 19.19
CA THR A 106 -11.69 -31.23 19.54
C THR A 106 -11.71 -31.69 21.00
N GLY A 107 -10.75 -32.53 21.38
CA GLY A 107 -10.61 -33.02 22.76
C GLY A 107 -10.30 -31.95 23.82
N ILE A 108 -10.13 -30.68 23.43
CA ILE A 108 -9.92 -29.55 24.34
C ILE A 108 -11.06 -28.51 24.30
N GLY A 109 -12.09 -28.73 23.46
CA GLY A 109 -13.17 -27.78 23.17
C GLY A 109 -13.27 -27.44 21.68
N VAL A 110 -14.14 -26.50 21.32
CA VAL A 110 -14.27 -26.05 19.93
C VAL A 110 -13.17 -25.03 19.60
N ILE A 111 -12.46 -25.27 18.50
CA ILE A 111 -11.50 -24.33 17.91
C ILE A 111 -12.16 -23.68 16.71
N ARG A 112 -12.24 -22.35 16.72
CA ARG A 112 -12.68 -21.56 15.57
C ARG A 112 -11.47 -21.12 14.76
N MET A 113 -11.47 -21.43 13.47
CA MET A 113 -10.45 -20.96 12.53
C MET A 113 -11.05 -19.84 11.69
N LEU A 114 -10.59 -18.60 11.89
CA LEU A 114 -10.92 -17.43 11.09
C LEU A 114 -10.04 -17.37 9.84
N HIS A 115 -10.69 -17.20 8.70
CA HIS A 115 -10.03 -17.07 7.40
C HIS A 115 -9.97 -15.59 7.03
N THR A 116 -9.06 -14.86 7.67
CA THR A 116 -8.85 -13.42 7.47
C THR A 116 -7.36 -13.09 7.43
N SER A 117 -7.01 -11.95 6.87
CA SER A 117 -5.67 -11.34 6.92
C SER A 117 -5.61 -10.15 7.89
N GLU A 118 -6.72 -9.84 8.56
CA GLU A 118 -6.80 -8.79 9.55
C GLU A 118 -5.94 -9.12 10.78
N SER A 119 -5.07 -8.17 11.14
CA SER A 119 -4.34 -8.22 12.41
C SER A 119 -5.31 -8.18 13.58
N HIS A 120 -5.04 -8.96 14.62
CA HIS A 120 -5.83 -9.01 15.86
C HIS A 120 -7.25 -9.57 15.75
N ALA A 121 -7.62 -10.15 14.60
CA ALA A 121 -8.94 -10.75 14.44
C ALA A 121 -9.21 -11.91 15.42
N ALA A 122 -8.18 -12.69 15.77
CA ALA A 122 -8.32 -13.76 16.75
C ALA A 122 -8.69 -13.21 18.14
N ALA A 123 -7.95 -12.21 18.63
CA ALA A 123 -8.25 -11.54 19.89
C ALA A 123 -9.63 -10.87 19.91
N ALA A 124 -9.97 -10.14 18.84
CA ALA A 124 -11.26 -9.44 18.74
C ALA A 124 -12.44 -10.43 18.79
N MET A 125 -12.41 -11.48 17.97
CA MET A 125 -13.43 -12.53 17.97
C MET A 125 -13.48 -13.29 19.32
N ALA A 126 -12.33 -13.58 19.93
CA ALA A 126 -12.30 -14.24 21.24
C ALA A 126 -12.94 -13.36 22.33
N ALA A 127 -12.77 -12.03 22.25
CA ALA A 127 -13.39 -11.08 23.15
C ALA A 127 -14.92 -11.03 22.97
N ASP A 128 -15.40 -11.02 21.73
CA ASP A 128 -16.83 -11.05 21.42
C ASP A 128 -17.49 -12.34 21.97
N LEU A 129 -16.88 -13.50 21.72
CA LEU A 129 -17.36 -14.78 22.24
C LEU A 129 -17.37 -14.85 23.76
N ALA A 130 -16.38 -14.24 24.42
CA ALA A 130 -16.32 -14.17 25.88
C ALA A 130 -17.48 -13.33 26.47
N GLN A 131 -17.85 -12.23 25.79
CA GLN A 131 -18.98 -11.38 26.17
C GLN A 131 -20.33 -12.06 25.96
N GLU A 132 -20.46 -12.83 24.87
CA GLU A 132 -21.67 -13.62 24.56
C GLU A 132 -21.84 -14.83 25.50
N HIS A 133 -20.90 -15.08 26.40
CA HIS A 133 -20.85 -16.25 27.28
C HIS A 133 -20.89 -17.59 26.52
N ASN A 134 -20.42 -17.62 25.27
CA ASN A 134 -20.28 -18.84 24.50
C ASN A 134 -19.04 -19.62 24.97
N ARG A 135 -19.25 -20.55 25.91
CA ARG A 135 -18.17 -21.33 26.54
C ARG A 135 -17.73 -22.55 25.73
N GLU A 136 -18.36 -22.84 24.59
CA GLU A 136 -18.03 -24.01 23.78
C GLU A 136 -16.76 -23.78 22.95
N ILE A 137 -16.57 -22.54 22.47
CA ILE A 137 -15.37 -22.13 21.74
C ILE A 137 -14.30 -21.72 22.73
N VAL A 138 -13.22 -22.50 22.78
CA VAL A 138 -12.13 -22.30 23.75
C VAL A 138 -10.99 -21.46 23.18
N THR A 139 -10.80 -21.52 21.86
CA THR A 139 -9.73 -20.82 21.16
C THR A 139 -10.17 -20.39 19.77
N VAL A 140 -9.85 -19.16 19.41
CA VAL A 140 -9.96 -18.63 18.04
C VAL A 140 -8.56 -18.55 17.45
N CYS A 141 -8.39 -19.04 16.22
CA CYS A 141 -7.15 -18.92 15.45
C CYS A 141 -7.39 -18.11 14.18
N SER A 142 -6.49 -17.21 13.80
CA SER A 142 -6.50 -16.49 12.52
C SER A 142 -5.15 -16.61 11.81
N LEU A 143 -5.18 -16.55 10.47
CA LEU A 143 -3.97 -16.52 9.67
C LEU A 143 -3.34 -15.13 9.73
N TYR A 144 -2.04 -15.06 9.98
CA TYR A 144 -1.30 -13.80 9.95
C TYR A 144 -0.01 -13.91 9.14
N GLY A 145 0.35 -12.80 8.50
CA GLY A 145 1.39 -12.74 7.47
C GLY A 145 2.79 -12.93 8.01
N ASP A 146 3.27 -14.17 7.97
CA ASP A 146 4.68 -14.53 7.78
C ASP A 146 4.72 -15.97 7.25
N LEU A 147 5.56 -16.20 6.24
CA LEU A 147 5.74 -17.50 5.60
C LEU A 147 7.02 -18.15 6.09
N ASN A 148 6.87 -19.26 6.80
CA ASN A 148 7.97 -20.17 7.07
C ASN A 148 7.81 -21.41 6.18
N PRO A 149 8.80 -21.75 5.33
CA PRO A 149 8.76 -22.91 4.46
C PRO A 149 8.50 -24.26 5.18
N VAL A 150 8.70 -24.33 6.49
CA VAL A 150 8.56 -25.55 7.31
C VAL A 150 7.26 -25.58 8.12
N THR A 151 6.76 -24.42 8.54
CA THR A 151 5.60 -24.34 9.45
C THR A 151 4.34 -23.81 8.77
N GLY A 152 4.42 -23.30 7.54
CA GLY A 152 3.30 -22.70 6.82
C GLY A 152 3.10 -21.22 7.20
N PRO A 153 1.94 -20.63 6.88
CA PRO A 153 1.62 -19.27 7.30
C PRO A 153 1.54 -19.19 8.83
N ALA A 154 1.96 -18.09 9.43
CA ALA A 154 1.83 -17.91 10.87
C ALA A 154 0.36 -18.01 11.29
N LEU A 155 0.12 -18.76 12.38
CA LEU A 155 -1.21 -18.99 12.92
C LEU A 155 -1.28 -18.33 14.29
N VAL A 156 -2.02 -17.24 14.38
CA VAL A 156 -2.20 -16.50 15.62
C VAL A 156 -3.44 -17.03 16.32
N ALA A 157 -3.37 -17.25 17.63
CA ALA A 157 -4.46 -17.75 18.44
C ALA A 157 -4.72 -16.84 19.63
N ALA A 158 -5.98 -16.75 20.04
CA ALA A 158 -6.44 -16.12 21.26
C ALA A 158 -7.46 -17.03 21.94
N ASP A 159 -7.31 -17.22 23.24
CA ASP A 159 -8.21 -18.08 24.02
C ASP A 159 -9.37 -17.23 24.57
N THR A 160 -10.59 -17.76 24.55
CA THR A 160 -11.78 -17.02 25.05
C THR A 160 -11.69 -16.71 26.54
N ALA A 161 -10.88 -17.46 27.29
CA ALA A 161 -10.57 -17.19 28.70
C ALA A 161 -9.60 -16.01 28.90
N GLN A 162 -8.78 -15.67 27.90
CA GLN A 162 -7.79 -14.58 27.94
C GLN A 162 -7.73 -13.89 26.56
N PRO A 163 -8.83 -13.24 26.11
CA PRO A 163 -8.98 -12.82 24.72
C PRO A 163 -8.03 -11.70 24.29
N ARG A 164 -7.38 -11.02 25.23
CA ARG A 164 -6.43 -9.93 24.97
C ARG A 164 -5.00 -10.39 24.70
N ILE A 165 -4.69 -11.67 24.92
CA ILE A 165 -3.33 -12.19 24.79
C ILE A 165 -3.28 -13.11 23.57
N GLU A 166 -2.64 -12.64 22.51
CA GLU A 166 -2.40 -13.44 21.31
C GLU A 166 -1.11 -14.26 21.42
N TYR A 167 -1.12 -15.44 20.80
CA TYR A 167 0.05 -16.30 20.74
C TYR A 167 0.12 -17.08 19.44
N GLU A 168 1.34 -17.40 18.99
CA GLU A 168 1.51 -18.24 17.81
C GLU A 168 1.20 -19.71 18.13
N ALA A 169 0.24 -20.27 17.41
CA ALA A 169 -0.15 -21.67 17.42
C ALA A 169 0.53 -22.44 16.29
N SER A 170 0.57 -23.77 16.42
CA SER A 170 1.16 -24.65 15.40
C SER A 170 0.07 -25.39 14.62
N TRP A 171 0.09 -25.29 13.29
CA TRP A 171 -0.75 -26.10 12.40
C TRP A 171 -0.67 -27.59 12.71
N ALA A 172 0.54 -28.12 12.93
CA ALA A 172 0.76 -29.52 13.24
C ALA A 172 0.05 -29.96 14.53
N ARG A 173 -0.16 -29.03 15.45
CA ARG A 173 -0.84 -29.29 16.70
C ARG A 173 -2.35 -29.32 16.53
N ILE A 174 -2.91 -28.35 15.80
CA ILE A 174 -4.35 -28.32 15.56
C ILE A 174 -4.77 -29.53 14.71
N VAL A 175 -3.96 -29.91 13.72
CA VAL A 175 -4.17 -31.15 12.94
C VAL A 175 -4.19 -32.41 13.81
N LYS A 176 -3.36 -32.47 14.86
CA LYS A 176 -3.41 -33.59 15.83
C LYS A 176 -4.70 -33.60 16.66
N LEU A 177 -5.30 -32.43 16.90
CA LEU A 177 -6.55 -32.28 17.64
C LEU A 177 -7.77 -32.57 16.75
N THR A 178 -7.74 -32.13 15.49
CA THR A 178 -8.82 -32.36 14.52
C THR A 178 -8.74 -33.74 13.86
N GLY A 179 -7.57 -34.36 13.83
CA GLY A 179 -7.34 -35.65 13.19
C GLY A 179 -7.27 -35.59 11.66
N GLN A 180 -7.36 -34.40 11.06
CA GLN A 180 -7.33 -34.22 9.61
C GLN A 180 -6.67 -32.88 9.21
N PRO A 181 -6.18 -32.76 7.97
CA PRO A 181 -5.62 -31.51 7.45
C PRO A 181 -6.64 -30.36 7.55
N LEU A 182 -6.13 -29.17 7.84
CA LEU A 182 -6.96 -27.98 7.94
C LEU A 182 -7.04 -27.25 6.59
N PRO A 183 -8.17 -26.61 6.27
CA PRO A 183 -8.31 -25.88 5.03
C PRO A 183 -7.57 -24.53 5.08
N TRP A 184 -6.97 -24.16 3.95
CA TRP A 184 -6.37 -22.86 3.69
C TRP A 184 -6.99 -22.24 2.44
N TRP A 185 -7.28 -20.94 2.50
CA TRP A 185 -7.84 -20.16 1.39
C TRP A 185 -6.89 -19.02 0.98
N PRO A 186 -6.66 -18.82 -0.33
CA PRO A 186 -6.04 -17.60 -0.85
C PRO A 186 -6.80 -16.36 -0.41
N ASP A 187 -6.10 -15.25 -0.18
CA ASP A 187 -6.65 -14.05 0.48
C ASP A 187 -7.96 -13.59 -0.18
N HIS A 188 -8.00 -13.50 -1.51
CA HIS A 188 -9.16 -12.99 -2.25
C HIS A 188 -10.33 -14.00 -2.36
N LEU A 189 -10.15 -15.22 -1.88
CA LEU A 189 -11.17 -16.28 -1.85
C LEU A 189 -11.68 -16.56 -0.42
N ARG A 190 -11.21 -15.80 0.58
CA ARG A 190 -11.67 -15.84 1.98
C ARG A 190 -13.01 -15.11 2.15
N ARG A 191 -14.05 -15.62 1.49
CA ARG A 191 -15.41 -15.06 1.56
C ARG A 191 -16.39 -16.14 1.92
N PHE A 192 -17.40 -15.81 2.72
CA PHE A 192 -18.31 -16.83 3.25
C PHE A 192 -19.02 -17.63 2.15
N GLU A 193 -19.42 -16.98 1.06
CA GLU A 193 -20.03 -17.63 -0.10
C GLU A 193 -19.11 -18.64 -0.82
N VAL A 194 -17.80 -18.57 -0.61
CA VAL A 194 -16.81 -19.52 -1.14
C VAL A 194 -16.43 -20.56 -0.09
N THR A 195 -16.13 -20.12 1.14
CA THR A 195 -15.69 -21.03 2.21
C THR A 195 -16.77 -22.06 2.53
N SER A 196 -18.04 -21.65 2.55
CA SER A 196 -19.19 -22.51 2.85
C SER A 196 -19.41 -23.68 1.87
N LEU A 197 -18.81 -23.62 0.68
CA LEU A 197 -18.91 -24.65 -0.35
C LEU A 197 -17.92 -25.82 -0.15
N TRP A 198 -16.90 -25.63 0.68
CA TRP A 198 -15.87 -26.65 0.93
C TRP A 198 -16.20 -27.49 2.16
N GLN A 199 -15.87 -28.78 2.16
CA GLN A 199 -15.93 -29.64 3.37
C GLN A 199 -14.70 -30.55 3.44
N PRO A 200 -14.33 -31.06 4.64
CA PRO A 200 -13.23 -32.01 4.74
C PRO A 200 -13.41 -33.22 3.83
N GLY A 201 -12.37 -33.52 3.04
CA GLY A 201 -12.37 -34.62 2.07
C GLY A 201 -12.90 -34.26 0.68
N THR A 202 -13.46 -33.07 0.47
CA THR A 202 -13.87 -32.62 -0.87
C THR A 202 -12.71 -31.98 -1.63
N PRO A 203 -12.73 -31.99 -2.98
CA PRO A 203 -11.82 -31.20 -3.79
C PRO A 203 -11.88 -29.70 -3.46
N ALA A 204 -10.86 -28.96 -3.88
CA ALA A 204 -10.85 -27.50 -3.77
C ALA A 204 -12.02 -26.89 -4.56
N VAL A 205 -12.65 -25.87 -3.97
CA VAL A 205 -13.73 -25.11 -4.60
C VAL A 205 -13.12 -24.22 -5.70
N ILE A 206 -13.64 -24.31 -6.92
CA ILE A 206 -13.27 -23.38 -7.99
C ILE A 206 -14.19 -22.16 -7.87
N ALA A 207 -13.62 -20.99 -7.58
CA ALA A 207 -14.38 -19.76 -7.38
C ALA A 207 -13.89 -18.61 -8.26
N GLU A 208 -14.80 -17.72 -8.63
CA GLU A 208 -14.44 -16.46 -9.27
C GLU A 208 -13.77 -15.53 -8.26
N VAL A 209 -12.72 -14.83 -8.69
CA VAL A 209 -12.07 -13.78 -7.90
C VAL A 209 -12.97 -12.54 -7.93
N PRO A 210 -13.25 -11.87 -6.79
CA PRO A 210 -14.12 -10.69 -6.79
C PRO A 210 -13.45 -9.47 -7.45
N ALA A 211 -14.25 -8.63 -8.10
CA ALA A 211 -13.81 -7.35 -8.65
C ALA A 211 -13.38 -6.38 -7.53
N THR A 212 -12.31 -5.62 -7.75
CA THR A 212 -11.92 -4.53 -6.83
C THR A 212 -12.85 -3.32 -6.98
N PRO A 213 -12.97 -2.43 -5.98
CA PRO A 213 -13.71 -1.17 -6.14
C PRO A 213 -13.20 -0.35 -7.33
N ARG A 214 -11.87 -0.28 -7.52
CA ARG A 214 -11.25 0.42 -8.66
C ARG A 214 -11.66 -0.15 -10.02
N GLU A 215 -11.66 -1.49 -10.16
CA GLU A 215 -12.15 -2.14 -11.37
C GLU A 215 -13.63 -1.83 -11.61
N LYS A 216 -14.47 -1.90 -10.57
CA LYS A 216 -15.91 -1.59 -10.68
C LYS A 216 -16.13 -0.14 -11.11
N THR A 217 -15.37 0.80 -10.56
CA THR A 217 -15.40 2.21 -10.98
C THR A 217 -15.05 2.33 -12.45
N LEU A 218 -13.92 1.79 -12.91
CA LEU A 218 -13.54 1.89 -14.34
C LEU A 218 -14.60 1.29 -15.27
N ARG A 219 -15.18 0.13 -14.91
CA ARG A 219 -16.27 -0.48 -15.69
C ARG A 219 -17.54 0.37 -15.69
N ARG A 220 -17.86 1.05 -14.58
CA ARG A 220 -18.99 1.99 -14.49
C ARG A 220 -18.76 3.20 -15.39
N VAL A 221 -17.57 3.81 -15.34
CA VAL A 221 -17.21 4.96 -16.18
C VAL A 221 -17.19 4.57 -17.66
N ALA A 222 -16.72 3.36 -17.98
CA ALA A 222 -16.76 2.81 -19.35
C ALA A 222 -18.19 2.52 -19.87
N ALA A 223 -19.22 2.58 -19.03
CA ALA A 223 -20.60 2.49 -19.47
C ALA A 223 -21.19 3.87 -19.88
N ASN A 224 -20.47 4.97 -19.65
CA ASN A 224 -20.91 6.31 -20.02
C ASN A 224 -20.77 6.52 -21.54
N THR A 225 -21.90 6.70 -22.22
CA THR A 225 -21.98 6.87 -23.67
C THR A 225 -21.49 8.23 -24.18
N ALA A 226 -21.14 9.16 -23.28
CA ALA A 226 -20.55 10.45 -23.65
C ALA A 226 -19.09 10.32 -24.12
N PHE A 227 -18.40 9.25 -23.74
CA PHE A 227 -17.00 9.03 -24.10
C PHE A 227 -16.82 8.39 -25.48
N SER A 228 -15.75 8.77 -26.16
CA SER A 228 -15.36 8.15 -27.43
C SER A 228 -14.91 6.70 -27.25
N GLN A 229 -14.85 5.96 -28.36
CA GLN A 229 -14.34 4.59 -28.36
C GLN A 229 -12.90 4.49 -27.83
N ALA A 230 -12.06 5.52 -28.00
CA ALA A 230 -10.70 5.52 -27.47
C ALA A 230 -10.70 5.59 -25.94
N ALA A 231 -11.51 6.47 -25.34
CA ALA A 231 -11.69 6.58 -23.90
C ALA A 231 -12.30 5.31 -23.30
N LEU A 232 -13.35 4.75 -23.93
CA LEU A 232 -13.96 3.49 -23.51
C LEU A 232 -12.95 2.31 -23.54
N THR A 233 -12.11 2.27 -24.58
CA THR A 233 -11.04 1.26 -24.71
C THR A 233 -10.00 1.41 -23.61
N ALA A 234 -9.59 2.65 -23.30
CA ALA A 234 -8.62 2.95 -22.25
C ALA A 234 -9.11 2.52 -20.86
N LEU A 235 -10.36 2.85 -20.52
CA LEU A 235 -11.00 2.46 -19.25
C LEU A 235 -11.13 0.94 -19.13
N THR A 236 -11.65 0.28 -20.17
CA THR A 236 -11.86 -1.18 -20.16
C THR A 236 -10.53 -1.92 -20.10
N THR A 237 -9.53 -1.49 -20.86
CA THR A 237 -8.19 -2.10 -20.83
C THR A 237 -7.56 -2.01 -19.44
N MET A 238 -7.69 -0.88 -18.75
CA MET A 238 -7.19 -0.76 -17.38
C MET A 238 -7.99 -1.59 -16.36
N ALA A 239 -9.30 -1.71 -16.54
CA ALA A 239 -10.13 -2.58 -15.71
C ALA A 239 -9.75 -4.06 -15.88
N ASP A 240 -9.46 -4.49 -17.12
CA ASP A 240 -9.03 -5.84 -17.44
C ASP A 240 -7.60 -6.12 -16.96
N ASP A 241 -6.72 -5.12 -16.99
CA ASP A 241 -5.37 -5.18 -16.40
C ASP A 241 -5.45 -5.38 -14.87
N LEU A 242 -6.28 -4.59 -14.17
CA LEU A 242 -6.55 -4.78 -12.73
C LEU A 242 -7.13 -6.16 -12.41
N ARG A 243 -8.03 -6.65 -13.26
CA ARG A 243 -8.62 -7.97 -13.13
C ARG A 243 -7.57 -9.07 -13.26
N ASN A 244 -6.71 -8.98 -14.28
CA ASN A 244 -5.63 -9.93 -14.50
C ASN A 244 -4.66 -9.96 -13.33
N ASP A 245 -4.22 -8.80 -12.83
CA ASP A 245 -3.36 -8.70 -11.64
C ASP A 245 -3.99 -9.39 -10.42
N ARG A 246 -5.29 -9.16 -10.19
CA ARG A 246 -5.99 -9.74 -9.05
C ARG A 246 -6.05 -11.27 -9.14
N VAL A 247 -6.27 -11.83 -10.33
CA VAL A 247 -6.24 -13.29 -10.56
C VAL A 247 -4.82 -13.82 -10.42
N GLN A 248 -3.82 -13.12 -10.96
CA GLN A 248 -2.41 -13.49 -10.81
C GLN A 248 -1.95 -13.45 -9.34
N SER A 249 -2.49 -12.55 -8.52
CA SER A 249 -2.24 -12.54 -7.08
C SER A 249 -2.72 -13.84 -6.42
N VAL A 250 -3.89 -14.37 -6.81
CA VAL A 250 -4.38 -15.66 -6.30
C VAL A 250 -3.54 -16.83 -6.82
N VAL A 251 -3.10 -16.79 -8.08
CA VAL A 251 -2.13 -17.77 -8.62
C VAL A 251 -0.84 -17.76 -7.80
N HIS A 252 -0.32 -16.56 -7.53
CA HIS A 252 0.90 -16.38 -6.75
C HIS A 252 0.72 -16.87 -5.32
N ASP A 253 -0.41 -16.56 -4.68
CA ASP A 253 -0.74 -17.11 -3.36
C ASP A 253 -0.77 -18.63 -3.38
N ILE A 254 -1.48 -19.26 -4.32
CA ILE A 254 -1.55 -20.72 -4.41
C ILE A 254 -0.16 -21.32 -4.64
N LYS A 255 0.68 -20.70 -5.47
CA LYS A 255 2.05 -21.18 -5.71
C LYS A 255 2.91 -21.03 -4.46
N THR A 256 2.94 -19.83 -3.88
CA THR A 256 3.78 -19.50 -2.73
C THR A 256 3.34 -20.24 -1.48
N TYR A 257 2.05 -20.21 -1.15
CA TYR A 257 1.50 -20.90 0.00
C TYR A 257 1.31 -22.39 -0.30
N GLY A 258 0.64 -22.78 -1.39
CA GLY A 258 0.34 -24.18 -1.70
C GLY A 258 1.56 -25.08 -1.91
N ASP A 259 2.58 -24.63 -2.64
CA ASP A 259 3.79 -25.45 -2.88
C ASP A 259 4.65 -25.60 -1.61
N HIS A 260 4.59 -24.63 -0.69
CA HIS A 260 5.40 -24.62 0.54
C HIS A 260 4.65 -25.24 1.74
N ILE A 261 3.32 -25.15 1.73
CA ILE A 261 2.42 -25.74 2.73
C ILE A 261 2.27 -27.26 2.55
N ALA A 262 2.69 -27.81 1.40
CA ALA A 262 2.69 -29.24 1.09
C ALA A 262 3.66 -30.09 1.92
N THR A 263 3.93 -29.72 3.18
CA THR A 263 4.32 -30.71 4.19
C THR A 263 3.16 -31.71 4.32
N PRO A 264 3.34 -33.01 4.00
CA PRO A 264 2.24 -33.94 3.89
C PRO A 264 1.35 -33.95 5.15
N GLY A 265 0.06 -33.69 4.96
CA GLY A 265 -0.98 -33.94 5.97
C GLY A 265 -1.31 -32.81 6.94
N ARG A 266 -0.83 -31.57 6.77
CA ARG A 266 -1.17 -30.45 7.68
C ARG A 266 -2.28 -29.53 7.16
N LEU A 267 -2.22 -29.19 5.89
CA LEU A 267 -3.07 -28.18 5.29
C LEU A 267 -3.52 -28.64 3.90
N VAL A 268 -4.68 -28.19 3.47
CA VAL A 268 -5.22 -28.42 2.11
C VAL A 268 -5.68 -27.10 1.51
N ILE A 269 -5.46 -26.92 0.21
CA ILE A 269 -6.00 -25.78 -0.53
C ILE A 269 -7.51 -26.01 -0.69
N ALA A 270 -8.31 -25.19 -0.01
CA ALA A 270 -9.75 -25.33 0.02
C ALA A 270 -10.46 -24.59 -1.12
N ALA A 271 -9.80 -23.62 -1.75
CA ALA A 271 -10.30 -22.95 -2.94
C ALA A 271 -9.19 -22.59 -3.94
N THR A 272 -9.52 -22.66 -5.22
CA THR A 272 -8.73 -22.17 -6.34
C THR A 272 -9.53 -21.16 -7.16
N HIS A 273 -8.84 -20.41 -8.01
CA HIS A 273 -9.48 -19.45 -8.91
C HIS A 273 -9.99 -20.13 -10.19
N ASP A 274 -11.06 -19.58 -10.77
CA ASP A 274 -11.47 -19.91 -12.13
C ASP A 274 -10.53 -19.26 -13.16
N THR A 275 -9.95 -20.06 -14.06
CA THR A 275 -9.03 -19.62 -15.11
C THR A 275 -9.66 -19.54 -16.50
N ARG A 276 -10.93 -19.93 -16.68
CA ARG A 276 -11.52 -20.15 -18.01
C ARG A 276 -11.46 -18.92 -18.93
N ASN A 277 -11.47 -17.72 -18.36
CA ASN A 277 -11.45 -16.44 -19.09
C ASN A 277 -10.23 -15.57 -18.76
N HIS A 278 -9.13 -16.17 -18.29
CA HIS A 278 -7.92 -15.43 -17.90
C HIS A 278 -6.64 -15.98 -18.58
N PRO A 279 -5.67 -15.10 -18.92
CA PRO A 279 -5.73 -13.65 -18.82
C PRO A 279 -6.69 -13.04 -19.86
N ILE A 280 -7.35 -11.96 -19.49
CA ILE A 280 -8.15 -11.16 -20.42
C ILE A 280 -7.15 -10.44 -21.36
N PRO A 281 -7.28 -10.56 -22.69
CA PRO A 281 -6.39 -9.87 -23.62
C PRO A 281 -6.44 -8.35 -23.45
N LEU A 282 -5.28 -7.72 -23.34
CA LEU A 282 -5.16 -6.26 -23.20
C LEU A 282 -4.86 -5.60 -24.56
N VAL A 283 -5.42 -4.41 -24.79
CA VAL A 283 -5.03 -3.57 -25.92
C VAL A 283 -3.62 -3.04 -25.67
N LYS A 284 -2.74 -3.22 -26.67
CA LYS A 284 -1.32 -2.82 -26.59
C LYS A 284 -0.99 -1.52 -27.32
N ASP A 285 -1.97 -0.95 -28.03
CA ASP A 285 -1.79 0.31 -28.75
C ASP A 285 -1.73 1.48 -27.76
N GLU A 286 -0.52 1.86 -27.36
CA GLU A 286 -0.31 2.93 -26.38
C GLU A 286 -0.78 4.30 -26.89
N ALA A 287 -0.79 4.54 -28.21
CA ALA A 287 -1.26 5.80 -28.76
C ALA A 287 -2.79 5.93 -28.60
N LEU A 288 -3.53 4.85 -28.90
CA LEU A 288 -4.98 4.79 -28.67
C LEU A 288 -5.32 4.97 -27.18
N LEU A 289 -4.57 4.31 -26.29
CA LEU A 289 -4.79 4.42 -24.85
C LEU A 289 -4.53 5.84 -24.33
N ARG A 290 -3.42 6.46 -24.75
CA ARG A 290 -3.10 7.86 -24.39
C ARG A 290 -4.17 8.83 -24.90
N GLN A 291 -4.64 8.66 -26.14
CA GLN A 291 -5.74 9.46 -26.69
C GLN A 291 -7.02 9.34 -25.82
N GLY A 292 -7.36 8.14 -25.38
CA GLY A 292 -8.50 7.92 -24.49
C GLY A 292 -8.34 8.62 -23.13
N TRP A 293 -7.16 8.49 -22.51
CA TRP A 293 -6.88 9.17 -21.24
C TRP A 293 -6.78 10.68 -21.37
N GLU A 294 -6.34 11.22 -22.51
CA GLU A 294 -6.38 12.64 -22.82
C GLU A 294 -7.81 13.21 -22.80
N GLU A 295 -8.74 12.51 -23.43
CA GLU A 295 -10.16 12.89 -23.44
C GLU A 295 -10.76 12.86 -22.03
N ILE A 296 -10.55 11.76 -21.29
CA ILE A 296 -11.05 11.61 -19.91
C ILE A 296 -10.52 12.76 -19.03
N THR A 297 -9.24 13.10 -19.17
CA THR A 297 -8.60 14.17 -18.40
C THR A 297 -9.20 15.56 -18.67
N ARG A 298 -9.62 15.81 -19.91
CA ARG A 298 -10.26 17.07 -20.34
C ARG A 298 -11.77 17.08 -20.15
N SER A 299 -12.37 15.96 -19.75
CA SER A 299 -13.80 15.84 -19.55
C SER A 299 -14.29 16.61 -18.33
N THR A 300 -15.50 17.16 -18.42
CA THR A 300 -16.24 17.76 -17.29
C THR A 300 -17.20 16.76 -16.63
N GLU A 301 -17.26 15.52 -17.13
CA GLU A 301 -18.10 14.46 -16.57
C GLU A 301 -17.63 14.08 -15.15
N PRO A 302 -18.50 14.03 -14.13
CA PRO A 302 -18.10 13.70 -12.75
C PRO A 302 -17.40 12.34 -12.63
N ASP A 303 -17.86 11.35 -13.41
CA ASP A 303 -17.32 10.00 -13.45
C ASP A 303 -15.85 9.94 -13.95
N ALA A 304 -15.41 10.95 -14.72
CA ALA A 304 -14.03 11.02 -15.21
C ALA A 304 -13.01 11.24 -14.09
N VAL A 305 -13.42 11.91 -13.00
CA VAL A 305 -12.54 12.22 -11.86
C VAL A 305 -12.08 10.95 -11.17
N GLU A 306 -13.01 10.04 -10.87
CA GLU A 306 -12.69 8.78 -10.20
C GLU A 306 -11.83 7.86 -11.08
N ALA A 307 -12.07 7.85 -12.39
CA ALA A 307 -11.21 7.12 -13.32
C ALA A 307 -9.78 7.68 -13.37
N LEU A 308 -9.66 9.02 -13.33
CA LEU A 308 -8.37 9.71 -13.39
C LEU A 308 -7.51 9.41 -12.14
N ASP A 309 -8.10 9.38 -10.94
CA ASP A 309 -7.40 8.97 -9.71
C ASP A 309 -6.79 7.56 -9.83
N ILE A 310 -7.53 6.62 -10.42
CA ILE A 310 -7.07 5.23 -10.59
C ILE A 310 -5.86 5.15 -11.52
N VAL A 311 -5.87 5.84 -12.67
CA VAL A 311 -4.73 5.81 -13.61
C VAL A 311 -3.52 6.56 -13.06
N LEU A 312 -3.71 7.67 -12.31
CA LEU A 312 -2.63 8.39 -11.63
C LEU A 312 -1.82 7.47 -10.71
N GLY A 313 -2.51 6.61 -9.94
CA GLY A 313 -1.87 5.65 -9.04
C GLY A 313 -1.30 4.39 -9.70
N ARG A 314 -1.71 4.08 -10.95
CA ARG A 314 -1.37 2.79 -11.60
C ARG A 314 -0.49 2.92 -12.83
N GLN A 315 -0.87 3.75 -13.80
CA GLN A 315 -0.13 3.94 -15.06
C GLN A 315 -0.08 5.43 -15.45
N PRO A 316 0.53 6.30 -14.63
CA PRO A 316 0.49 7.74 -14.87
C PRO A 316 1.17 8.15 -16.20
N LYS A 317 2.05 7.31 -16.76
CA LYS A 317 2.64 7.47 -18.11
C LYS A 317 1.64 7.54 -19.28
N LEU A 318 0.40 7.08 -19.07
CA LEU A 318 -0.66 7.17 -20.08
C LEU A 318 -1.34 8.54 -20.11
N LEU A 319 -1.11 9.37 -19.11
CA LEU A 319 -1.70 10.70 -19.00
C LEU A 319 -0.97 11.72 -19.88
N PRO A 320 -1.65 12.79 -20.32
CA PRO A 320 -1.01 13.88 -21.08
C PRO A 320 -0.07 14.77 -20.28
N PHE A 321 0.01 14.58 -18.96
CA PHE A 321 0.78 15.46 -18.09
C PHE A 321 1.81 14.68 -17.30
N GLY A 322 2.88 15.38 -16.96
CA GLY A 322 3.99 14.94 -16.11
C GLY A 322 3.68 15.05 -14.62
N ARG A 323 4.69 15.40 -13.84
CA ARG A 323 4.61 15.39 -12.37
C ARG A 323 3.71 16.51 -11.81
N PHE A 324 2.92 16.14 -10.81
CA PHE A 324 2.23 17.08 -9.92
C PHE A 324 3.23 18.04 -9.25
N THR A 325 3.00 19.33 -9.41
CA THR A 325 3.82 20.42 -8.87
C THR A 325 2.95 21.41 -8.11
N GLN A 326 3.45 21.89 -6.98
CA GLN A 326 2.82 22.94 -6.20
C GLN A 326 3.80 24.08 -5.95
N LEU A 327 3.32 25.31 -6.04
CA LEU A 327 4.12 26.51 -5.80
C LEU A 327 3.34 27.52 -4.95
N PRO A 328 4.00 28.27 -4.06
CA PRO A 328 3.34 29.37 -3.36
C PRO A 328 2.90 30.45 -4.35
N VAL A 329 1.76 31.09 -4.09
CA VAL A 329 1.38 32.33 -4.77
C VAL A 329 2.33 33.43 -4.32
N THR A 330 3.13 33.96 -5.25
CA THR A 330 4.18 34.96 -4.98
C THR A 330 4.33 35.92 -6.16
N ASP A 331 4.94 37.08 -5.89
CA ASP A 331 5.28 38.07 -6.90
C ASP A 331 6.64 37.80 -7.58
N HIS A 332 7.13 36.55 -7.53
CA HIS A 332 8.41 36.24 -8.17
C HIS A 332 8.29 36.36 -9.70
N PRO A 333 9.17 37.09 -10.40
CA PRO A 333 8.98 37.46 -11.81
C PRO A 333 8.78 36.28 -12.78
N VAL A 334 9.38 35.11 -12.49
CA VAL A 334 9.21 33.91 -13.34
C VAL A 334 7.81 33.32 -13.21
N VAL A 335 7.27 33.27 -11.99
CA VAL A 335 5.93 32.76 -11.71
C VAL A 335 4.90 33.73 -12.27
N GLU A 336 5.10 35.03 -12.04
CA GLU A 336 4.18 36.06 -12.54
C GLU A 336 4.08 36.07 -14.07
N ARG A 337 5.20 35.92 -14.79
CA ARG A 337 5.19 35.81 -16.25
C ARG A 337 4.37 34.61 -16.73
N TRP A 338 4.48 33.47 -16.05
CA TRP A 338 3.71 32.28 -16.38
C TRP A 338 2.22 32.43 -16.01
N THR A 339 1.90 32.91 -14.81
CA THR A 339 0.51 33.02 -14.35
C THR A 339 -0.31 34.05 -15.12
N ARG A 340 0.32 35.15 -15.61
CA ARG A 340 -0.35 36.17 -16.43
C ARG A 340 -0.92 35.64 -17.75
N ARG A 341 -0.43 34.50 -18.27
CA ARG A 341 -0.97 33.91 -19.52
C ARG A 341 -2.09 32.91 -19.29
N LEU A 342 -2.31 32.48 -18.05
CA LEU A 342 -3.32 31.47 -17.74
C LEU A 342 -4.72 32.01 -18.01
N SER A 343 -5.58 31.17 -18.57
CA SER A 343 -6.96 31.53 -18.89
C SER A 343 -7.91 30.87 -17.89
N LEU A 344 -8.79 31.66 -17.28
CA LEU A 344 -9.84 31.15 -16.39
C LEU A 344 -10.75 30.20 -17.17
N CYS A 345 -11.12 29.06 -16.58
CA CYS A 345 -11.97 28.07 -17.23
C CYS A 345 -12.87 27.33 -16.22
N ASP A 346 -13.83 26.57 -16.75
CA ASP A 346 -14.57 25.58 -15.97
C ASP A 346 -13.69 24.36 -15.64
N PRO A 347 -13.89 23.71 -14.48
CA PRO A 347 -13.06 22.60 -14.07
C PRO A 347 -13.33 21.33 -14.92
N THR A 348 -12.24 20.68 -15.31
CA THR A 348 -12.24 19.33 -15.90
C THR A 348 -11.82 18.30 -14.85
N ALA A 349 -11.83 17.00 -15.19
CA ALA A 349 -11.31 15.95 -14.33
C ALA A 349 -9.85 16.18 -13.91
N GLY A 350 -9.02 16.69 -14.83
CA GLY A 350 -7.64 17.10 -14.53
C GLY A 350 -7.57 18.19 -13.45
N HIS A 351 -8.51 19.14 -13.44
CA HIS A 351 -8.60 20.16 -12.40
C HIS A 351 -9.10 19.59 -11.07
N ALA A 352 -10.11 18.72 -11.11
CA ALA A 352 -10.68 18.10 -9.93
C ALA A 352 -9.66 17.25 -9.16
N THR A 353 -8.82 16.48 -9.86
CA THR A 353 -7.75 15.69 -9.23
C THR A 353 -6.65 16.57 -8.62
N LEU A 354 -6.32 17.72 -9.22
CA LEU A 354 -5.41 18.70 -8.60
C LEU A 354 -6.01 19.33 -7.34
N ALA A 355 -7.33 19.52 -7.31
CA ALA A 355 -8.07 20.16 -6.24
C ALA A 355 -8.41 19.23 -5.06
N GLU A 356 -8.12 17.93 -5.15
CA GLU A 356 -8.60 16.95 -4.17
C GLU A 356 -8.16 17.29 -2.73
N GLY A 357 -9.15 17.39 -1.83
CA GLY A 357 -8.93 17.74 -0.44
C GLY A 357 -8.42 19.18 -0.21
N LYS A 358 -8.56 20.08 -1.20
CA LYS A 358 -8.12 21.49 -1.12
C LYS A 358 -9.28 22.46 -1.29
N THR A 359 -9.17 23.60 -0.61
CA THR A 359 -10.07 24.73 -0.82
C THR A 359 -9.62 25.51 -2.06
N VAL A 360 -10.41 25.46 -3.13
CA VAL A 360 -10.08 26.10 -4.41
C VAL A 360 -10.62 27.52 -4.50
N ASP A 361 -9.79 28.42 -5.03
CA ASP A 361 -10.17 29.78 -5.41
C ASP A 361 -10.62 29.85 -6.87
N ALA A 362 -9.80 29.35 -7.80
CA ALA A 362 -10.06 29.41 -9.24
C ALA A 362 -9.37 28.28 -10.03
N PHE A 363 -9.94 27.98 -11.20
CA PHE A 363 -9.45 27.01 -12.17
C PHE A 363 -8.97 27.71 -13.44
N PHE A 364 -7.83 27.27 -13.97
CA PHE A 364 -7.21 27.86 -15.15
C PHE A 364 -6.64 26.79 -16.08
N ALA A 365 -6.63 27.09 -17.37
CA ALA A 365 -5.87 26.35 -18.37
C ALA A 365 -4.67 27.17 -18.85
N ASP A 366 -3.53 26.52 -19.06
CA ASP A 366 -2.41 27.10 -19.80
C ASP A 366 -2.68 26.97 -21.31
N PRO A 367 -2.97 28.07 -22.04
CA PRO A 367 -3.37 28.00 -23.45
C PRO A 367 -2.26 27.53 -24.39
N LEU A 368 -1.02 27.41 -23.91
CA LEU A 368 0.09 26.90 -24.72
C LEU A 368 0.32 25.41 -24.55
N THR A 369 -0.05 24.82 -23.42
CA THR A 369 0.24 23.41 -23.10
C THR A 369 -1.01 22.60 -22.75
N ASP A 370 -2.20 23.21 -22.77
CA ASP A 370 -3.48 22.66 -22.30
C ASP A 370 -3.43 22.09 -20.87
N MET A 371 -2.49 22.59 -20.06
CA MET A 371 -2.25 22.09 -18.72
C MET A 371 -3.32 22.64 -17.77
N PRO A 372 -3.98 21.79 -16.96
CA PRO A 372 -4.88 22.25 -15.92
C PRO A 372 -4.06 22.85 -14.77
N VAL A 373 -4.53 23.97 -14.26
CA VAL A 373 -3.91 24.73 -13.18
C VAL A 373 -4.99 25.13 -12.18
N VAL A 374 -4.72 24.93 -10.90
CA VAL A 374 -5.62 25.29 -9.79
C VAL A 374 -4.94 26.30 -8.91
N ARG A 375 -5.65 27.36 -8.54
CA ARG A 375 -5.24 28.26 -7.44
C ARG A 375 -6.04 27.91 -6.19
N THR A 376 -5.37 27.56 -5.10
CA THR A 376 -6.03 27.36 -3.79
C THR A 376 -6.32 28.69 -3.12
N LYS A 377 -7.29 28.71 -2.20
CA LYS A 377 -7.50 29.84 -1.31
C LYS A 377 -6.37 29.94 -0.29
N ASP A 378 -6.20 31.14 0.22
CA ASP A 378 -5.47 31.39 1.46
C ASP A 378 -6.39 30.97 2.61
N ASP A 379 -5.92 30.10 3.50
CA ASP A 379 -6.63 29.77 4.74
C ASP A 379 -5.70 29.94 5.95
N ASP A 380 -6.27 29.94 7.16
CA ASP A 380 -5.55 30.25 8.39
C ASP A 380 -4.36 29.29 8.67
N GLU A 381 -4.34 28.12 8.01
CA GLU A 381 -3.31 27.08 8.18
C GLU A 381 -2.35 26.97 6.97
N SER A 382 -2.70 27.51 5.80
CA SER A 382 -1.91 27.36 4.58
C SER A 382 -2.01 28.55 3.62
N HIS A 383 -0.83 29.02 3.21
CA HIS A 383 -0.72 30.02 2.15
C HIS A 383 -1.26 29.51 0.81
N ALA A 384 -1.95 30.38 0.08
CA ALA A 384 -2.45 30.11 -1.27
C ALA A 384 -1.35 29.53 -2.19
N ARG A 385 -1.71 28.55 -3.01
CA ARG A 385 -0.79 27.82 -3.91
C ARG A 385 -1.34 27.70 -5.33
N TRP A 386 -0.41 27.63 -6.27
CA TRP A 386 -0.63 27.14 -7.63
C TRP A 386 -0.35 25.64 -7.67
N LEU A 387 -1.32 24.85 -8.12
CA LEU A 387 -1.23 23.40 -8.33
C LEU A 387 -1.36 23.11 -9.82
N PHE A 388 -0.47 22.30 -10.39
CA PHE A 388 -0.50 21.92 -11.81
C PHE A 388 0.28 20.63 -12.05
N TYR A 389 0.10 20.02 -13.22
CA TYR A 389 0.95 18.93 -13.68
C TYR A 389 1.94 19.44 -14.72
N ALA A 390 3.25 19.30 -14.51
CA ALA A 390 4.24 19.75 -15.47
C ALA A 390 4.00 19.14 -16.87
N PRO A 391 4.31 19.83 -17.97
CA PRO A 391 4.07 19.32 -19.32
C PRO A 391 4.99 18.13 -19.62
N LEU A 392 4.61 17.26 -20.57
CA LEU A 392 5.50 16.18 -21.05
C LEU A 392 6.49 16.65 -22.13
N ALA A 393 6.16 17.75 -22.80
CA ALA A 393 6.94 18.39 -23.85
C ALA A 393 6.53 19.87 -23.94
N LEU A 394 7.41 20.73 -24.47
CA LEU A 394 7.08 22.12 -24.74
C LEU A 394 6.52 22.29 -26.16
N PRO A 395 5.75 23.36 -26.45
CA PRO A 395 5.10 23.51 -27.74
C PRO A 395 6.13 23.69 -28.88
N ALA A 396 5.93 22.95 -29.98
CA ALA A 396 6.80 23.04 -31.15
C ALA A 396 6.75 24.43 -31.82
N GLY A 397 7.86 24.83 -32.42
CA GLY A 397 7.97 26.09 -33.18
C GLY A 397 8.05 27.37 -32.33
N ARG A 398 8.27 27.27 -31.01
CA ARG A 398 8.34 28.39 -30.05
C ARG A 398 9.78 28.82 -29.72
N GLY A 399 10.63 28.91 -30.73
CA GLY A 399 12.03 29.30 -30.56
C GLY A 399 12.91 28.23 -29.90
N GLU A 400 13.97 28.66 -29.23
CA GLU A 400 14.96 27.80 -28.55
C GLU A 400 14.97 28.03 -27.04
N LEU A 401 15.59 27.11 -26.29
CA LEU A 401 15.88 27.30 -24.85
C LEU A 401 16.81 28.51 -24.65
N ALA A 402 16.31 29.60 -24.07
CA ALA A 402 17.06 30.84 -23.83
C ALA A 402 17.76 30.86 -22.46
N SER A 403 17.07 30.44 -21.41
CA SER A 403 17.63 30.28 -20.08
C SER A 403 16.77 29.32 -19.26
N ILE A 404 17.29 28.93 -18.10
CA ILE A 404 16.50 28.26 -17.07
C ILE A 404 16.54 29.06 -15.78
N VAL A 405 15.43 29.07 -15.05
CA VAL A 405 15.32 29.73 -13.74
C VAL A 405 15.00 28.70 -12.68
N LEU A 406 15.77 28.71 -11.60
CA LEU A 406 15.69 27.75 -10.51
C LEU A 406 14.87 28.32 -9.34
N TYR A 407 13.54 28.16 -9.35
CA TYR A 407 12.64 28.78 -8.36
C TYR A 407 11.39 27.93 -8.07
N GLY A 408 11.34 27.30 -6.89
CA GLY A 408 10.31 26.31 -6.50
C GLY A 408 10.25 25.03 -7.37
N THR A 409 10.33 25.20 -8.68
CA THR A 409 10.55 24.21 -9.74
C THR A 409 11.58 24.76 -10.74
N VAL A 410 11.93 23.97 -11.75
CA VAL A 410 12.76 24.43 -12.87
C VAL A 410 11.85 25.08 -13.92
N TRP A 411 12.18 26.31 -14.31
CA TRP A 411 11.49 27.04 -15.35
C TRP A 411 12.34 27.14 -16.60
N ILE A 412 11.74 26.90 -17.75
CA ILE A 412 12.32 27.08 -19.07
C ILE A 412 11.87 28.42 -19.61
N THR A 413 12.83 29.29 -19.97
CA THR A 413 12.55 30.48 -20.75
C THR A 413 12.94 30.25 -22.21
N THR A 414 12.11 30.71 -23.12
CA THR A 414 12.31 30.54 -24.56
C THR A 414 12.73 31.86 -25.20
N THR A 415 13.39 31.81 -26.36
CA THR A 415 13.88 33.00 -27.06
C THR A 415 12.77 33.95 -27.53
N ASP A 416 11.54 33.44 -27.68
CA ASP A 416 10.33 34.23 -27.97
C ASP A 416 9.66 34.82 -26.71
N GLY A 417 10.26 34.63 -25.54
CA GLY A 417 9.89 35.31 -24.29
C GLY A 417 8.89 34.56 -23.41
N PHE A 418 8.49 33.34 -23.77
CA PHE A 418 7.62 32.53 -22.93
C PHE A 418 8.38 31.85 -21.79
N VAL A 419 7.63 31.54 -20.73
CA VAL A 419 8.11 30.85 -19.54
C VAL A 419 7.27 29.60 -19.34
N HIS A 420 7.89 28.44 -19.24
CA HIS A 420 7.20 27.17 -19.02
C HIS A 420 7.78 26.48 -17.79
N PRO A 421 6.97 25.78 -16.98
CA PRO A 421 7.55 24.75 -16.11
C PRO A 421 8.28 23.72 -16.98
N ALA A 422 9.44 23.25 -16.52
CA ALA A 422 10.24 22.29 -17.25
C ALA A 422 9.45 20.98 -17.48
N PRO A 423 9.54 20.40 -18.69
CA PRO A 423 8.85 19.17 -18.97
C PRO A 423 9.46 17.99 -18.18
N CYS A 424 8.62 17.14 -17.61
CA CYS A 424 9.06 15.96 -16.87
C CYS A 424 8.10 14.79 -17.01
N THR A 425 8.57 13.57 -16.73
CA THR A 425 7.70 12.40 -16.81
C THR A 425 6.85 12.24 -15.53
N PRO A 426 5.75 11.49 -15.59
CA PRO A 426 4.90 11.29 -14.43
C PRO A 426 5.60 10.49 -13.34
N GLY A 427 5.71 11.06 -12.12
CA GLY A 427 6.34 10.42 -10.96
C GLY A 427 7.70 11.03 -10.57
N GLU A 428 8.29 11.87 -11.41
CA GLU A 428 9.65 12.41 -11.22
C GLU A 428 9.63 13.91 -10.94
N HIS A 429 10.42 14.37 -9.96
CA HIS A 429 10.54 15.79 -9.66
C HIS A 429 11.93 16.30 -10.06
N LEU A 430 11.98 17.25 -10.99
CA LEU A 430 13.24 17.88 -11.39
C LEU A 430 13.72 18.84 -10.30
N TRP A 431 14.84 18.49 -9.66
CA TRP A 431 15.41 19.22 -8.53
C TRP A 431 16.80 19.78 -8.89
N TRP A 432 17.21 20.87 -8.24
CA TRP A 432 18.58 21.43 -8.30
C TRP A 432 19.18 21.65 -6.90
N GLY A 433 20.50 21.63 -6.80
CA GLY A 433 21.26 21.85 -5.56
C GLY A 433 21.70 20.57 -4.85
N ASN A 434 22.53 20.75 -3.81
CA ASN A 434 23.21 19.68 -3.09
C ASN A 434 22.31 18.99 -2.04
N ALA A 435 21.19 18.41 -2.49
CA ALA A 435 20.27 17.66 -1.63
C ALA A 435 20.63 16.16 -1.52
N GLY A 436 21.67 15.70 -2.23
CA GLY A 436 21.95 14.27 -2.41
C GLY A 436 20.97 13.59 -3.37
N GLY A 437 21.42 12.52 -4.05
CA GLY A 437 20.62 11.76 -5.01
C GLY A 437 20.90 12.08 -6.48
N GLU A 438 20.08 11.54 -7.39
CA GLU A 438 20.28 11.57 -8.85
C GLU A 438 19.51 12.70 -9.55
N LEU A 439 18.73 13.50 -8.82
CA LEU A 439 17.85 14.53 -9.38
C LEU A 439 18.60 15.61 -10.19
N PRO A 440 19.82 16.07 -9.81
CA PRO A 440 20.62 16.95 -10.67
C PRO A 440 21.07 16.30 -11.99
N ARG A 441 21.20 14.96 -12.02
CA ARG A 441 21.52 14.20 -13.23
C ARG A 441 20.30 14.07 -14.14
N GLU A 442 19.13 13.83 -13.57
CA GLU A 442 17.87 13.85 -14.30
C GLU A 442 17.64 15.22 -14.96
N LEU A 443 17.78 16.31 -14.19
CA LEU A 443 17.71 17.67 -14.72
C LEU A 443 18.75 17.94 -15.81
N SER A 444 19.99 17.48 -15.63
CA SER A 444 21.04 17.56 -16.64
C SER A 444 20.63 16.89 -17.96
N HIS A 445 20.04 15.69 -17.90
CA HIS A 445 19.54 14.97 -19.05
C HIS A 445 18.40 15.72 -19.76
N VAL A 446 17.41 16.21 -19.01
CA VAL A 446 16.30 17.00 -19.55
C VAL A 446 16.82 18.25 -20.25
N VAL A 447 17.69 19.03 -19.61
CA VAL A 447 18.25 20.24 -20.20
C VAL A 447 19.12 19.94 -21.42
N ASN A 448 19.88 18.84 -21.40
CA ASN A 448 20.66 18.41 -22.56
C ASN A 448 19.78 18.15 -23.79
N ILE A 449 18.65 17.47 -23.61
CA ILE A 449 17.66 17.24 -24.68
C ILE A 449 17.07 18.58 -25.16
N LEU A 450 16.61 19.43 -24.23
CA LEU A 450 15.97 20.71 -24.58
C LEU A 450 16.90 21.73 -25.22
N LEU A 451 18.23 21.62 -25.00
CA LEU A 451 19.22 22.44 -25.69
C LEU A 451 19.24 22.17 -27.20
N ASP A 452 18.99 20.92 -27.60
CA ASP A 452 19.01 20.45 -28.99
C ASP A 452 17.61 20.49 -29.64
N ASP A 453 16.56 20.08 -28.93
CA ASP A 453 15.17 20.14 -29.37
C ASP A 453 14.24 20.52 -28.21
N LEU A 454 13.74 21.75 -28.24
CA LEU A 454 12.82 22.29 -27.23
C LEU A 454 11.51 21.49 -27.15
N SER A 455 11.07 20.90 -28.26
CA SER A 455 9.78 20.19 -28.38
C SER A 455 9.88 18.69 -28.08
N ALA A 456 11.09 18.21 -27.77
CA ALA A 456 11.32 16.80 -27.49
C ALA A 456 10.48 16.33 -26.30
N ARG A 457 9.89 15.14 -26.47
CA ARG A 457 9.22 14.44 -25.37
C ARG A 457 10.30 13.85 -24.47
N ILE A 458 10.27 14.25 -23.20
CA ILE A 458 11.28 13.83 -22.23
C ILE A 458 11.02 12.39 -21.78
N THR A 459 12.08 11.59 -21.68
CA THR A 459 12.08 10.26 -21.09
C THR A 459 13.33 10.07 -20.24
N LEU A 460 13.21 9.53 -19.02
CA LEU A 460 14.35 9.28 -18.15
C LEU A 460 14.88 7.83 -18.24
N ASN A 461 14.67 7.10 -19.33
CA ASN A 461 15.18 5.73 -19.42
C ASN A 461 16.72 5.68 -19.51
N ASP A 462 17.33 6.69 -20.11
CA ASP A 462 18.77 6.70 -20.43
C ASP A 462 19.57 7.80 -19.71
N TYR A 463 18.99 8.48 -18.72
CA TYR A 463 19.67 9.63 -18.08
C TYR A 463 21.03 9.25 -17.46
N TRP A 464 21.17 8.00 -17.00
CA TRP A 464 22.41 7.48 -16.41
C TRP A 464 23.61 7.57 -17.36
N ASN A 465 23.38 7.31 -18.64
CA ASN A 465 24.42 7.20 -19.66
C ASN A 465 24.56 8.45 -20.53
N SER A 466 23.54 9.30 -20.54
CA SER A 466 23.44 10.41 -21.51
C SER A 466 23.42 11.81 -20.87
N ALA A 467 23.27 11.93 -19.55
CA ALA A 467 23.39 13.21 -18.86
C ALA A 467 24.84 13.73 -18.91
N PRO A 468 25.10 14.94 -19.44
CA PRO A 468 26.44 15.50 -19.46
C PRO A 468 26.95 15.81 -18.04
N ASP A 469 28.13 15.30 -17.69
CA ASP A 469 28.74 15.45 -16.36
C ASP A 469 28.90 16.93 -15.93
N GLY A 470 29.23 17.81 -16.88
CA GLY A 470 29.40 19.23 -16.60
C GLY A 470 28.08 19.93 -16.27
N LEU A 471 26.98 19.57 -16.94
CA LEU A 471 25.63 20.03 -16.56
C LEU A 471 25.20 19.46 -15.21
N THR A 472 25.47 18.18 -14.95
CA THR A 472 25.19 17.57 -13.64
C THR A 472 25.95 18.29 -12.53
N THR A 473 27.21 18.66 -12.77
CA THR A 473 28.02 19.44 -11.82
C THR A 473 27.40 20.82 -11.59
N LEU A 474 27.05 21.53 -12.67
CA LEU A 474 26.39 22.83 -12.58
C LEU A 474 25.09 22.75 -11.77
N PHE A 475 24.25 21.74 -11.97
CA PHE A 475 22.98 21.60 -11.23
C PHE A 475 23.15 21.12 -9.80
N ASN A 476 24.28 20.49 -9.48
CA ASN A 476 24.59 20.08 -8.12
C ASN A 476 25.17 21.23 -7.27
N ASP A 477 25.62 22.31 -7.91
CA ASP A 477 26.09 23.50 -7.20
C ASP A 477 24.97 24.17 -6.39
N ASN A 478 25.37 24.86 -5.32
CA ASN A 478 24.42 25.53 -4.43
C ASN A 478 23.93 26.85 -5.04
N HIS A 479 22.87 26.77 -5.84
CA HIS A 479 22.20 27.94 -6.43
C HIS A 479 21.23 28.58 -5.45
N LYS A 480 21.20 29.91 -5.42
CA LYS A 480 20.13 30.64 -4.72
C LYS A 480 18.80 30.46 -5.46
N GLN A 481 17.69 30.41 -4.72
CA GLN A 481 16.36 30.47 -5.33
C GLN A 481 16.23 31.71 -6.23
N GLY A 482 15.70 31.52 -7.43
CA GLY A 482 15.60 32.55 -8.47
C GLY A 482 16.82 32.69 -9.37
N THR A 483 17.86 31.85 -9.21
CA THR A 483 19.05 31.90 -10.08
C THR A 483 18.66 31.60 -11.53
N GLU A 484 19.08 32.46 -12.45
CA GLU A 484 18.93 32.28 -13.89
C GLU A 484 20.25 31.79 -14.50
N LEU A 485 20.19 30.67 -15.21
CA LEU A 485 21.30 30.09 -15.96
C LEU A 485 21.02 30.26 -17.45
N THR A 486 21.82 31.10 -18.12
CA THR A 486 21.64 31.43 -19.54
C THR A 486 22.01 30.26 -20.46
N ARG A 487 21.46 30.22 -21.67
CA ARG A 487 21.82 29.22 -22.70
C ARG A 487 23.34 29.08 -22.88
N ALA A 488 24.06 30.20 -22.87
CA ALA A 488 25.53 30.19 -22.97
C ALA A 488 26.20 29.45 -21.80
N ALA A 489 25.72 29.68 -20.56
CA ALA A 489 26.23 28.96 -19.39
C ALA A 489 25.91 27.46 -19.46
N LEU A 490 24.71 27.10 -19.92
CA LEU A 490 24.29 25.70 -20.09
C LEU A 490 25.11 24.98 -21.18
N LEU A 491 25.32 25.62 -22.34
CA LEU A 491 26.14 25.09 -23.42
C LEU A 491 27.61 24.93 -23.00
N HIS A 492 28.14 25.90 -22.26
CA HIS A 492 29.49 25.82 -21.70
C HIS A 492 29.61 24.65 -20.71
N ALA A 493 28.66 24.50 -19.79
CA ALA A 493 28.63 23.38 -18.86
C ALA A 493 28.47 22.03 -19.57
N ARG A 494 27.66 21.95 -20.63
CA ARG A 494 27.47 20.74 -21.44
C ARG A 494 28.77 20.18 -22.00
N ILE A 495 29.69 21.03 -22.43
CA ILE A 495 30.98 20.62 -23.00
C ILE A 495 32.10 20.55 -21.96
N THR A 496 31.85 20.97 -20.71
CA THR A 496 32.85 20.96 -19.65
C THR A 496 32.97 19.55 -19.09
N PRO A 497 34.16 18.90 -19.17
CA PRO A 497 34.36 17.58 -18.60
C PRO A 497 34.27 17.62 -17.07
N LYS A 498 33.90 16.48 -16.47
CA LYS A 498 33.84 16.31 -15.03
C LYS A 498 35.14 16.78 -14.36
N PRO A 499 35.09 17.64 -13.33
CA PRO A 499 36.28 17.98 -12.57
C PRO A 499 36.90 16.67 -12.03
N ARG A 500 38.18 16.42 -12.32
CA ARG A 500 38.91 15.32 -11.69
C ARG A 500 38.92 15.60 -10.18
N ARG A 501 38.20 14.78 -9.42
CA ARG A 501 38.31 14.75 -7.95
C ARG A 501 39.55 13.99 -7.54
#